data_AF-A0AAV2P8B2-F1
#
_entry.id   AF-A0AAV2P8B2-F1
#
_cell.length_a   1.000
_cell.length_b   1.000
_cell.length_c   1.000
_cell.angle_alpha   90.00
_cell.angle_beta   90.00
_cell.angle_gamma   90.00
#
_symmetry.space_group_name_H-M   'P 1'
#
loop_
_entity.id
_entity.type
_entity.pdbx_description
1 polymer ?
#
loop_
_entity_poly.entity_id
_entity_poly.type
_entity_poly.pdbx_seq_one_letter_code
_entity_poly.pdbx_strand_id
1 'polypeptide(L)'
;MQNCKEKNYSGLFEHTYKVLCREKNVTPLPIIQMYLQRNYLRFCAEYVSLKDWSPLLNGIMQDQSLSKICVYSRCQCKKIKEKVNTEEKFMKLW
;
A
#
# COMPACT_ATOMS: atom_id res chain seq x y z
N MET A 1 6.66 -22.99 -29.29
CA MET A 1 6.77 -21.64 -28.72
C MET A 1 5.43 -21.33 -28.07
N GLN A 2 5.41 -21.25 -26.74
CA GLN A 2 4.18 -21.22 -25.94
C GLN A 2 3.57 -19.82 -26.04
N ASN A 3 2.31 -19.77 -26.48
CA ASN A 3 1.53 -18.55 -26.64
C ASN A 3 1.22 -18.00 -25.24
N CYS A 4 2.11 -17.16 -24.70
CA CYS A 4 1.85 -16.43 -23.46
C CYS A 4 0.74 -15.42 -23.73
N LYS A 5 -0.51 -15.84 -23.49
CA LYS A 5 -1.66 -14.94 -23.43
C LYS A 5 -1.31 -13.82 -22.45
N GLU A 6 -1.13 -12.60 -22.95
CA GLU A 6 -1.15 -11.39 -22.15
C GLU A 6 -2.51 -11.35 -21.46
N LYS A 7 -2.59 -11.89 -20.24
CA LYS A 7 -3.74 -11.70 -19.38
C LYS A 7 -3.75 -10.22 -19.04
N ASN A 8 -4.80 -9.52 -19.46
CA ASN A 8 -5.04 -8.15 -19.05
C ASN A 8 -5.32 -8.17 -17.54
N TYR A 9 -4.27 -7.96 -16.74
CA TYR A 9 -4.32 -8.00 -15.28
C TYR A 9 -4.84 -6.69 -14.66
N SER A 10 -5.31 -5.75 -15.49
CA SER A 10 -5.84 -4.47 -15.04
C SER A 10 -7.02 -4.67 -14.10
N GLY A 11 -6.83 -4.36 -12.82
CA GLY A 11 -7.87 -4.42 -11.78
C GLY A 11 -7.77 -5.56 -10.76
N LEU A 12 -6.74 -6.44 -10.84
CA LEU A 12 -6.53 -7.49 -9.84
C LEU A 12 -6.31 -6.91 -8.43
N PHE A 13 -5.41 -5.93 -8.28
CA PHE A 13 -5.19 -5.29 -6.99
C PHE A 13 -6.48 -4.68 -6.43
N GLU A 14 -7.28 -3.98 -7.24
CA GLU A 14 -8.48 -3.28 -6.74
C GLU A 14 -9.46 -4.27 -6.11
N HIS A 15 -9.67 -5.38 -6.80
CA HIS A 15 -10.54 -6.44 -6.33
C HIS A 15 -9.99 -7.07 -5.04
N THR A 16 -8.72 -7.51 -5.06
CA THR A 16 -8.06 -8.13 -3.92
C THR A 16 -8.03 -7.20 -2.70
N TYR A 17 -7.71 -5.92 -2.90
CA TYR A 17 -7.67 -4.91 -1.86
C TYR A 17 -9.05 -4.68 -1.24
N LYS A 18 -10.12 -4.61 -2.04
CA LYS A 18 -11.50 -4.49 -1.53
C LYS A 18 -11.92 -5.70 -0.69
N VAL A 19 -11.55 -6.91 -1.10
CA VAL A 19 -11.83 -8.15 -0.34
C VAL A 19 -11.09 -8.12 1.00
N LEU A 20 -9.79 -7.82 1.00
CA LEU A 20 -8.98 -7.74 2.22
C LEU A 20 -9.45 -6.64 3.19
N CYS A 21 -9.90 -5.49 2.67
CA CYS A 21 -10.49 -4.44 3.49
C CYS A 21 -11.76 -4.92 4.20
N ARG A 22 -12.63 -5.64 3.47
CA ARG A 22 -13.86 -6.22 4.04
C ARG A 22 -13.55 -7.24 5.13
N GLU A 23 -12.57 -8.12 4.92
CA GLU A 23 -12.14 -9.12 5.93
C GLU A 23 -11.60 -8.47 7.21
N LYS A 24 -10.96 -7.30 7.08
CA LYS A 24 -10.42 -6.54 8.22
C LYS A 24 -11.40 -5.52 8.80
N ASN A 25 -12.66 -5.50 8.34
CA ASN A 25 -13.68 -4.52 8.74
C ASN A 25 -13.19 -3.06 8.60
N VAL A 26 -12.46 -2.76 7.54
CA VAL A 26 -12.02 -1.40 7.18
C VAL A 26 -12.59 -0.98 5.83
N THR A 27 -12.77 0.32 5.65
CA THR A 27 -13.21 0.88 4.37
C THR A 27 -12.00 1.08 3.46
N PRO A 28 -12.03 0.64 2.19
CA PRO A 28 -10.98 0.93 1.23
C PRO A 28 -10.69 2.42 1.14
N LEU A 29 -9.41 2.81 1.20
CA LEU A 29 -9.04 4.21 1.23
C LEU A 29 -9.26 4.86 -0.15
N PRO A 30 -10.03 5.96 -0.26
CA PRO A 30 -10.27 6.62 -1.55
C PRO A 30 -9.00 7.28 -2.12
N ILE A 31 -7.99 7.50 -1.28
CA ILE A 31 -6.70 8.07 -1.70
C ILE A 31 -5.76 7.05 -2.34
N ILE A 32 -6.11 5.77 -2.29
CA ILE A 32 -5.43 4.73 -3.06
C ILE A 32 -5.90 4.91 -4.51
N GLN A 33 -5.12 5.70 -5.24
CA GLN A 33 -5.34 5.93 -6.65
C GLN A 33 -4.67 4.79 -7.41
N MET A 34 -5.48 3.83 -7.83
CA MET A 34 -5.07 2.91 -8.88
C MET A 34 -5.24 3.59 -10.22
N TYR A 35 -4.13 3.84 -10.89
CA TYR A 35 -4.17 4.20 -12.30
C TYR A 35 -4.29 2.90 -13.09
N LEU A 36 -5.54 2.46 -13.28
CA LEU A 36 -5.93 1.20 -13.93
C LEU A 36 -5.26 0.99 -15.29
N GLN A 37 -4.99 2.06 -16.03
CA GLN A 37 -4.35 1.99 -17.35
C GLN A 37 -2.87 1.58 -17.32
N ARG A 38 -2.21 1.59 -16.15
CA ARG A 38 -0.76 1.31 -16.05
C ARG A 38 -0.39 0.30 -14.96
N ASN A 39 -1.37 -0.32 -14.30
CA ASN A 39 -1.15 -1.14 -13.09
C ASN A 39 -0.24 -0.42 -12.08
N TYR A 40 -0.56 0.85 -11.86
CA TYR A 40 0.26 1.77 -11.09
C TYR A 40 -0.48 2.18 -9.82
N LEU A 41 0.11 1.85 -8.68
CA LEU A 41 -0.42 2.17 -7.36
C LEU A 41 0.23 3.45 -6.84
N ARG A 42 -0.57 4.45 -6.48
CA ARG A 42 -0.10 5.69 -5.87
C ARG A 42 -0.90 6.05 -4.62
N PHE A 43 -0.22 6.31 -3.51
CA PHE A 43 -0.86 6.76 -2.27
C PHE A 43 0.09 7.59 -1.39
N CYS A 44 -0.50 8.34 -0.45
CA CYS A 44 0.21 9.16 0.52
C CYS A 44 0.35 8.36 1.83
N ALA A 45 1.57 8.18 2.35
CA ALA A 45 1.78 7.35 3.54
C ALA A 45 1.05 7.89 4.79
N GLU A 46 0.97 9.21 4.95
CA GLU A 46 0.36 9.86 6.12
C GLU A 46 -1.16 9.70 6.21
N TYR A 47 -1.81 9.34 5.11
CA TYR A 47 -3.26 9.11 5.09
C TYR A 47 -3.64 7.65 5.26
N VAL A 48 -2.67 6.75 5.39
CA VAL A 48 -2.92 5.34 5.70
C VAL A 48 -2.82 5.17 7.21
N SER A 49 -3.97 4.90 7.86
CA SER A 49 -3.98 4.63 9.29
C SER A 49 -3.39 3.24 9.59
N LEU A 50 -2.92 3.01 10.82
CA LEU A 50 -2.27 1.74 11.22
C LEU A 50 -3.07 0.49 10.84
N LYS A 51 -4.40 0.52 10.99
CA LYS A 51 -5.30 -0.58 10.63
C LYS A 51 -5.41 -0.82 9.11
N ASP A 52 -5.23 0.22 8.30
CA ASP A 52 -5.39 0.17 6.85
C ASP A 52 -4.12 -0.34 6.15
N TRP A 53 -2.97 -0.33 6.85
CA TRP A 53 -1.71 -0.85 6.33
C TRP A 53 -1.76 -2.35 6.06
N SER A 54 -2.40 -3.14 6.94
CA SER A 54 -2.47 -4.60 6.75
C SER A 54 -3.14 -5.02 5.43
N PRO A 55 -4.38 -4.59 5.11
CA PRO A 55 -5.00 -4.96 3.84
C PRO A 55 -4.27 -4.35 2.63
N LEU A 56 -3.68 -3.15 2.77
CA LEU A 56 -2.88 -2.51 1.72
C LEU A 56 -1.64 -3.35 1.37
N LEU A 57 -0.82 -3.70 2.37
CA LEU A 57 0.40 -4.48 2.16
C LEU A 57 0.10 -5.90 1.67
N ASN A 58 -0.96 -6.53 2.18
CA ASN A 58 -1.40 -7.84 1.72
C ASN A 58 -1.87 -7.79 0.26
N GLY A 59 -2.60 -6.75 -0.14
CA GLY A 59 -2.99 -6.55 -1.54
C GLY A 59 -1.77 -6.38 -2.45
N ILE A 60 -0.75 -5.65 -2.00
CA ILE A 60 0.51 -5.46 -2.75
C ILE A 60 1.24 -6.79 -2.90
N MET A 61 1.31 -7.59 -1.84
CA MET A 61 1.97 -8.89 -1.84
C MET A 61 1.28 -9.90 -2.77
N GLN A 62 -0.05 -9.83 -2.88
CA GLN A 62 -0.83 -10.76 -3.70
C GLN A 62 -0.91 -10.35 -5.18
N ASP A 63 -0.83 -9.06 -5.51
CA ASP A 63 -0.88 -8.61 -6.90
C ASP A 63 0.51 -8.47 -7.54
N GLN A 64 0.91 -9.48 -8.31
CA GLN A 64 2.14 -9.47 -9.10
C GLN A 64 2.05 -8.66 -10.40
N SER A 65 0.89 -8.09 -10.73
CA SER A 65 0.69 -7.30 -11.95
C SER A 65 1.01 -5.81 -11.81
N LEU A 66 1.22 -5.33 -10.57
CA LEU A 66 1.62 -3.95 -10.31
C LEU A 66 3.00 -3.68 -10.92
N SER A 67 3.04 -2.77 -11.91
CA SER A 67 4.29 -2.38 -12.58
C SER A 67 5.11 -1.40 -11.74
N LYS A 68 4.43 -0.61 -10.92
CA LYS A 68 5.05 0.44 -10.10
C LYS A 68 4.20 0.76 -8.88
N ILE A 69 4.88 1.01 -7.76
CA ILE A 69 4.28 1.50 -6.52
C ILE A 69 4.96 2.83 -6.17
N CYS A 70 4.19 3.90 -6.09
CA CYS A 70 4.67 5.21 -5.65
C CYS A 70 4.04 5.59 -4.32
N VAL A 71 4.88 5.61 -3.30
CA VAL A 71 4.54 6.17 -2.00
C VAL A 71 5.09 7.58 -1.95
N TYR A 72 4.25 8.54 -1.62
CA TYR A 72 4.69 9.93 -1.43
C TYR A 72 4.32 10.42 -0.04
N SER A 73 5.01 11.48 0.39
CA SER A 73 4.78 12.17 1.64
C SER A 73 4.38 13.61 1.36
N ARG A 74 3.38 14.12 2.09
CA ARG A 74 3.06 15.56 2.10
C ARG A 74 3.86 16.33 3.13
N CYS A 75 4.57 15.63 4.03
CA CYS A 75 5.52 16.24 4.97
C CYS A 75 6.80 16.71 4.24
N GLN A 76 6.68 17.67 3.32
CA GLN A 76 7.84 18.24 2.62
C GLN A 76 8.74 19.08 3.54
N CYS A 77 8.28 19.46 4.74
CA CYS A 77 8.95 20.44 5.60
C CYS A 77 9.11 20.02 7.07
N LYS A 78 8.94 18.73 7.42
CA LYS A 78 9.30 18.30 8.78
C LYS A 78 10.78 17.91 8.80
N LYS A 79 11.62 18.74 9.41
CA LYS A 79 12.95 18.29 9.86
C LYS A 79 12.73 17.01 10.66
N ILE A 80 13.32 15.89 10.21
CA ILE A 80 13.43 14.69 11.04
C ILE A 80 14.18 15.16 12.29
N LYS A 81 13.43 15.45 13.36
CA LYS A 81 14.03 15.84 14.64
C LYS A 81 14.60 14.56 15.23
N GLU A 82 15.88 14.37 14.91
CA GLU A 82 16.80 13.39 15.49
C GLU A 82 16.44 11.93 15.26
N LYS A 83 17.47 11.08 15.24
CA LYS A 83 17.35 9.63 15.26
C LYS A 83 16.64 9.22 16.56
N VAL A 84 15.31 9.23 16.58
CA VAL A 84 14.57 8.57 17.65
C VAL A 84 14.74 7.08 17.41
N ASN A 85 15.69 6.47 18.13
CA ASN A 85 15.81 5.03 18.19
C ASN A 85 14.60 4.49 18.97
N THR A 86 13.51 4.22 18.25
CA THR A 86 12.26 3.70 18.84
C THR A 86 12.46 2.31 19.41
N GLU A 87 13.47 1.56 18.94
CA GLU A 87 13.82 0.23 19.45
C GLU A 87 14.36 0.33 20.90
N GLU A 88 15.29 1.25 21.16
CA GLU A 88 15.77 1.51 22.53
C GLU A 88 14.66 2.00 23.47
N LYS A 89 13.72 2.81 22.98
CA LYS A 89 12.57 3.25 23.78
C LYS A 89 11.61 2.11 24.10
N PHE A 90 11.43 1.18 23.17
CA PHE A 90 10.56 0.03 23.36
C PHE A 90 11.15 -0.95 24.39
N MET A 91 12.47 -1.18 24.34
CA MET A 91 13.18 -2.05 25.29
C MET A 91 13.21 -1.51 26.74
N LYS A 92 13.00 -0.21 26.95
CA LYS A 92 12.96 0.42 28.28
C LYS A 92 11.57 0.38 28.95
N LEU A 93 10.54 -0.09 28.24
CA LEU A 93 9.16 -0.17 28.73
C LEU A 93 8.76 -1.60 29.18
N TRP A 94 9.69 -2.55 29.08
CA TRP A 94 9.62 -3.89 29.67
C TRP A 94 10.72 -4.04 30.72
#